data_AF-A0A9P9XCV8-F1
#
_entry.id   AF-A0A9P9XCV8-F1
#
_cell.length_a   1.000
_cell.length_b   1.000
_cell.length_c   1.000
_cell.angle_alpha   90.00
_cell.angle_beta   90.00
_cell.angle_gamma   90.00
#
_symmetry.space_group_name_H-M   'P 1'
#
loop_
_entity.id
_entity.type
_entity.pdbx_description
1 polymer ?
#
loop_
_entity_poly.entity_id
_entity_poly.type
_entity_poly.pdbx_seq_one_letter_code
_entity_poly.pdbx_strand_id
1 'polypeptide(L)'
;MESPFFDAEPQPKAASFKGRLQMHDFMFTPTGEPPSASNASTITANNVSTSPSNSPRRPLRRSPRKQTPLGPVPSPNRVTKQTAGGRTKSPALESASTSISLKVEEAEEDLQDISNEPSTKPEPTAKPKPKPKRKRKAAGGYAPPSTYAHLPHLTDILAPDLLVLFVGLNPGLRTAAIGHVYAHPSNLFWKLLFSSGITPRLCAPTEDRDLPALYGLGNTNIVARPSRNGAELSKAEMDEGVGALEEKVRGCRPEVVCIVGKSIWESIWRVRRGRGIKKEEFRYGWQDENENMGIVVKGEQDEGIEGDGVEAFEAWAGAKVFVATSTSGLAASLRPAEKERIWRELGVWCERRRAEREAKADA
;
A
#
# COMPACT_ATOMS: atom_id res chain seq x y z
N MET A 1 40.06 -19.19 51.66
CA MET A 1 38.76 -19.63 51.11
C MET A 1 38.30 -18.54 50.16
N GLU A 2 38.36 -18.78 48.86
CA GLU A 2 37.77 -17.91 47.84
C GLU A 2 37.07 -18.81 46.81
N SER A 3 35.97 -18.33 46.22
CA SER A 3 35.01 -19.16 45.48
C SER A 3 35.06 -18.88 43.97
N PRO A 4 35.28 -19.89 43.11
CA PRO A 4 35.37 -19.69 41.67
C PRO A 4 34.03 -19.95 40.96
N PHE A 5 33.13 -18.95 40.90
CA PHE A 5 31.91 -19.02 40.07
C PHE A 5 31.44 -17.64 39.61
N PHE A 6 30.83 -17.61 38.42
CA PHE A 6 30.25 -16.45 37.69
C PHE A 6 31.21 -15.51 36.96
N ASP A 7 31.58 -15.98 35.76
CA ASP A 7 31.31 -15.35 34.45
C ASP A 7 31.90 -13.96 34.13
N ALA A 8 32.81 -13.96 33.14
CA ALA A 8 33.24 -12.76 32.43
C ALA A 8 32.32 -12.45 31.24
N GLU A 9 32.03 -11.17 30.98
CA GLU A 9 31.22 -10.75 29.82
C GLU A 9 31.93 -11.05 28.47
N PRO A 10 31.22 -11.61 27.48
CA PRO A 10 31.79 -11.84 26.15
C PRO A 10 31.88 -10.53 25.35
N GLN A 11 33.12 -10.05 25.14
CA GLN A 11 33.41 -8.92 24.26
C GLN A 11 32.83 -9.12 22.84
N PRO A 12 32.19 -8.11 22.24
CA PRO A 12 31.58 -8.23 20.91
C PRO A 12 32.65 -8.37 19.82
N LYS A 13 32.63 -9.48 19.10
CA LYS A 13 33.53 -9.71 17.96
C LYS A 13 33.15 -8.81 16.77
N ALA A 14 34.13 -8.13 16.19
CA ALA A 14 33.94 -7.34 14.97
C ALA A 14 33.48 -8.22 13.79
N ALA A 15 32.59 -7.68 12.95
CA ALA A 15 31.99 -8.41 11.84
C ALA A 15 32.96 -8.56 10.65
N SER A 16 33.70 -9.68 10.61
CA SER A 16 34.58 -10.04 9.51
C SER A 16 33.80 -10.59 8.31
N PHE A 17 33.35 -9.72 7.41
CA PHE A 17 32.69 -10.13 6.16
C PHE A 17 33.69 -10.67 5.13
N LYS A 18 33.97 -11.99 5.19
CA LYS A 18 34.58 -12.76 4.10
C LYS A 18 33.82 -14.06 3.89
N GLY A 19 32.76 -14.00 3.09
CA GLY A 19 31.95 -15.15 2.66
C GLY A 19 31.50 -14.98 1.21
N ARG A 20 32.24 -15.59 0.29
CA ARG A 20 31.92 -15.58 -1.16
C ARG A 20 30.78 -16.59 -1.39
N LEU A 21 29.56 -16.09 -1.60
CA LEU A 21 28.37 -16.95 -1.77
C LEU A 21 28.47 -17.72 -3.10
N GLN A 22 28.54 -19.06 -3.05
CA GLN A 22 28.58 -19.89 -4.25
C GLN A 22 27.16 -20.15 -4.78
N MET A 23 26.84 -19.57 -5.93
CA MET A 23 25.55 -19.67 -6.61
C MET A 23 25.42 -20.96 -7.44
N HIS A 24 25.52 -22.14 -6.81
CA HIS A 24 25.51 -23.41 -7.57
C HIS A 24 24.54 -24.53 -7.11
N ASP A 25 23.80 -24.36 -6.01
CA ASP A 25 22.84 -25.39 -5.54
C ASP A 25 21.37 -25.16 -5.97
N PHE A 26 21.09 -24.18 -6.85
CA PHE A 26 19.73 -23.85 -7.32
C PHE A 26 19.59 -23.74 -8.85
N MET A 27 20.34 -24.54 -9.60
CA MET A 27 20.17 -24.70 -11.06
C MET A 27 19.32 -25.95 -11.35
N PHE A 28 18.15 -25.77 -11.97
CA PHE A 28 17.26 -26.86 -12.37
C PHE A 28 17.67 -27.40 -13.75
N THR A 29 18.24 -28.61 -13.82
CA THR A 29 18.74 -29.23 -15.08
C THR A 29 17.64 -30.02 -15.82
N PRO A 30 17.25 -29.66 -17.05
CA PRO A 30 16.18 -30.34 -17.78
C PRO A 30 16.72 -31.27 -18.88
N THR A 31 16.90 -32.57 -18.59
CA THR A 31 17.23 -33.61 -19.60
C THR A 31 16.61 -34.97 -19.24
N GLY A 32 15.82 -35.56 -20.14
CA GLY A 32 15.31 -36.94 -20.01
C GLY A 32 14.01 -37.19 -20.77
N GLU A 33 14.02 -38.12 -21.73
CA GLU A 33 12.88 -38.47 -22.59
C GLU A 33 11.90 -39.50 -21.97
N PRO A 34 10.67 -39.64 -22.52
CA PRO A 34 9.62 -40.46 -21.91
C PRO A 34 9.71 -41.96 -22.26
N PRO A 35 9.28 -42.87 -21.36
CA PRO A 35 9.21 -44.29 -21.64
C PRO A 35 7.99 -44.66 -22.51
N SER A 36 8.23 -45.41 -23.57
CA SER A 36 7.18 -46.02 -24.41
C SER A 36 6.68 -47.35 -23.81
N ALA A 37 5.51 -47.82 -24.26
CA ALA A 37 4.87 -49.00 -23.72
C ALA A 37 5.41 -50.31 -24.31
N SER A 38 5.79 -51.27 -23.45
CA SER A 38 5.53 -52.70 -23.70
C SER A 38 5.78 -53.57 -22.46
N ASN A 39 4.76 -54.33 -22.06
CA ASN A 39 4.75 -55.77 -21.78
C ASN A 39 3.69 -56.15 -20.75
N ALA A 40 3.01 -57.27 -21.00
CA ALA A 40 1.97 -57.81 -20.12
C ALA A 40 2.46 -59.12 -19.48
N SER A 41 2.05 -59.38 -18.24
CA SER A 41 1.87 -60.74 -17.76
C SER A 41 0.97 -60.83 -16.51
N THR A 42 -0.25 -61.32 -16.72
CA THR A 42 -0.99 -62.27 -15.88
C THR A 42 -0.80 -62.25 -14.35
N ILE A 43 -1.78 -61.70 -13.63
CA ILE A 43 -2.29 -62.29 -12.37
C ILE A 43 -3.82 -62.44 -12.48
N THR A 44 -4.36 -63.47 -11.81
CA THR A 44 -5.71 -64.03 -12.03
C THR A 44 -6.88 -63.25 -11.41
N ALA A 45 -8.07 -63.54 -11.95
CA ALA A 45 -9.34 -62.90 -11.63
C ALA A 45 -9.89 -63.19 -10.22
N ASN A 46 -10.88 -62.37 -9.82
CA ASN A 46 -12.13 -62.94 -9.29
C ASN A 46 -13.34 -62.02 -9.59
N ASN A 47 -14.48 -62.64 -9.88
CA ASN A 47 -15.75 -61.97 -10.16
C ASN A 47 -16.57 -61.74 -8.89
N VAL A 48 -17.20 -60.57 -8.76
CA VAL A 48 -18.60 -60.45 -8.29
C VAL A 48 -19.30 -59.36 -9.10
N SER A 49 -20.51 -59.64 -9.57
CA SER A 49 -21.38 -58.66 -10.24
C SER A 49 -22.46 -58.17 -9.28
N THR A 50 -22.79 -56.87 -9.32
CA THR A 50 -24.15 -56.37 -8.99
C THR A 50 -24.34 -54.92 -9.43
N SER A 51 -25.54 -54.62 -9.92
CA SER A 51 -26.03 -53.29 -10.30
C SER A 51 -27.56 -53.32 -10.30
N PRO A 52 -28.27 -52.17 -10.28
CA PRO A 52 -27.92 -50.84 -9.78
C PRO A 52 -28.90 -50.38 -8.68
N SER A 53 -28.82 -49.12 -8.21
CA SER A 53 -29.91 -48.49 -7.46
C SER A 53 -30.03 -46.99 -7.74
N ASN A 54 -31.27 -46.53 -7.98
CA ASN A 54 -31.62 -45.14 -8.29
C ASN A 54 -32.02 -44.37 -7.03
N SER A 55 -31.55 -43.13 -6.86
CA SER A 55 -32.40 -41.98 -6.47
C SER A 55 -31.64 -40.64 -6.55
N PRO A 56 -32.29 -39.55 -7.01
CA PRO A 56 -31.61 -38.28 -7.29
C PRO A 56 -31.47 -37.37 -6.04
N ARG A 57 -30.35 -36.64 -5.94
CA ARG A 57 -30.21 -35.52 -5.00
C ARG A 57 -30.76 -34.22 -5.61
N ARG A 58 -31.61 -33.55 -4.85
CA ARG A 58 -32.47 -32.42 -5.27
C ARG A 58 -31.74 -31.07 -5.11
N PRO A 59 -31.85 -30.12 -6.06
CA PRO A 59 -31.14 -28.84 -5.99
C PRO A 59 -31.70 -27.90 -4.92
N LEU A 60 -30.82 -27.05 -4.36
CA LEU A 60 -31.20 -26.06 -3.34
C LEU A 60 -31.91 -24.83 -3.95
N ARG A 61 -32.85 -24.31 -3.16
CA ARG A 61 -33.89 -23.35 -3.57
C ARG A 61 -33.35 -21.91 -3.64
N ARG A 62 -33.35 -21.29 -4.82
CA ARG A 62 -33.11 -19.84 -4.97
C ARG A 62 -34.34 -19.05 -4.50
N SER A 63 -34.11 -17.97 -3.74
CA SER A 63 -35.16 -17.03 -3.30
C SER A 63 -35.30 -15.86 -4.30
N PRO A 64 -36.52 -15.46 -4.71
CA PRO A 64 -36.72 -14.34 -5.62
C PRO A 64 -36.56 -13.00 -4.90
N ARG A 65 -35.60 -12.18 -5.33
CA ARG A 65 -35.51 -10.76 -4.92
C ARG A 65 -36.31 -9.91 -5.91
N LYS A 66 -37.21 -9.07 -5.41
CA LYS A 66 -38.06 -8.18 -6.23
C LYS A 66 -37.19 -7.24 -7.10
N GLN A 67 -37.62 -7.06 -8.35
CA GLN A 67 -37.14 -5.99 -9.22
C GLN A 67 -37.54 -4.62 -8.65
N THR A 68 -36.78 -3.58 -8.97
CA THR A 68 -37.16 -2.16 -8.80
C THR A 68 -36.83 -1.43 -10.11
N PRO A 69 -37.65 -0.43 -10.55
CA PRO A 69 -37.47 0.18 -11.86
C PRO A 69 -36.23 1.07 -11.97
N LEU A 70 -35.73 1.24 -13.20
CA LEU A 70 -34.65 2.16 -13.54
C LEU A 70 -35.16 3.61 -13.56
N GLY A 71 -34.50 4.49 -12.79
CA GLY A 71 -34.62 5.95 -12.96
C GLY A 71 -33.66 6.46 -14.05
N PRO A 72 -33.99 7.54 -14.78
CA PRO A 72 -33.23 7.98 -15.95
C PRO A 72 -31.89 8.65 -15.60
N VAL A 73 -30.93 8.52 -16.52
CA VAL A 73 -29.58 9.09 -16.44
C VAL A 73 -29.51 10.42 -17.20
N PRO A 74 -28.98 11.52 -16.62
CA PRO A 74 -28.54 12.68 -17.36
C PRO A 74 -27.04 12.55 -17.75
N SER A 75 -26.71 12.80 -19.02
CA SER A 75 -25.33 12.85 -19.55
C SER A 75 -25.06 14.23 -20.18
N PRO A 76 -23.83 14.79 -20.14
CA PRO A 76 -23.63 16.23 -20.32
C PRO A 76 -23.25 16.68 -21.75
N ASN A 77 -23.80 17.81 -22.19
CA ASN A 77 -23.37 18.68 -23.32
C ASN A 77 -24.35 19.90 -23.40
N ARG A 78 -24.06 21.09 -23.96
CA ARG A 78 -22.81 21.76 -24.40
C ARG A 78 -23.11 23.23 -24.79
N VAL A 79 -22.42 24.23 -24.18
CA VAL A 79 -22.04 25.59 -24.71
C VAL A 79 -23.18 26.51 -25.27
N THR A 80 -23.25 27.82 -25.01
CA THR A 80 -22.57 28.92 -25.76
C THR A 80 -22.94 30.33 -25.23
N LYS A 81 -22.14 31.34 -25.63
CA LYS A 81 -22.23 32.82 -25.44
C LYS A 81 -21.66 33.35 -24.12
N GLN A 82 -20.68 34.27 -24.07
CA GLN A 82 -20.29 35.48 -24.85
C GLN A 82 -20.98 36.79 -24.42
N THR A 83 -20.25 37.58 -23.62
CA THR A 83 -19.91 39.03 -23.72
C THR A 83 -18.86 39.30 -22.63
N ALA A 84 -17.76 40.06 -22.75
CA ALA A 84 -17.30 41.20 -23.56
C ALA A 84 -17.43 42.57 -22.83
N GLY A 85 -16.29 43.25 -22.60
CA GLY A 85 -16.17 44.51 -21.85
C GLY A 85 -15.91 44.33 -20.34
N GLY A 86 -15.13 45.15 -19.63
CA GLY A 86 -14.28 46.28 -20.06
C GLY A 86 -13.35 46.78 -18.93
N ARG A 87 -12.27 47.52 -19.25
CA ARG A 87 -11.34 48.15 -18.28
C ARG A 87 -11.89 49.48 -17.76
N THR A 88 -11.61 49.85 -16.49
CA THR A 88 -10.97 51.14 -16.09
C THR A 88 -10.47 51.14 -14.63
N LYS A 89 -10.00 52.29 -14.11
CA LYS A 89 -9.15 52.45 -12.89
C LYS A 89 -9.89 53.05 -11.66
N SER A 90 -9.16 53.03 -10.54
CA SER A 90 -9.28 53.68 -9.20
C SER A 90 -9.49 55.23 -9.25
N PRO A 91 -9.66 56.00 -8.12
CA PRO A 91 -9.30 55.71 -6.71
C PRO A 91 -10.22 56.26 -5.56
N ALA A 92 -9.82 55.99 -4.29
CA ALA A 92 -9.92 56.73 -3.00
C ALA A 92 -11.18 57.60 -2.64
N LEU A 93 -11.67 57.76 -1.40
CA LEU A 93 -11.06 57.91 -0.05
C LEU A 93 -12.02 57.39 1.08
N GLU A 94 -11.59 57.50 2.36
CA GLU A 94 -12.32 57.81 3.64
C GLU A 94 -13.82 57.47 3.85
N SER A 95 -14.35 57.21 5.06
CA SER A 95 -13.88 57.41 6.46
C SER A 95 -14.45 56.33 7.40
N ALA A 96 -14.18 56.42 8.71
CA ALA A 96 -14.68 55.48 9.73
C ALA A 96 -16.09 55.81 10.26
N SER A 97 -16.80 54.81 10.79
CA SER A 97 -17.89 55.00 11.76
C SER A 97 -18.16 53.74 12.58
N THR A 98 -18.55 53.93 13.85
CA THR A 98 -18.96 52.88 14.80
C THR A 98 -20.48 52.74 14.76
N SER A 99 -21.02 51.53 14.98
CA SER A 99 -22.46 51.30 15.17
C SER A 99 -22.75 50.67 16.53
N ILE A 100 -23.84 51.13 17.15
CA ILE A 100 -24.23 50.84 18.55
C ILE A 100 -25.55 50.06 18.53
N SER A 101 -25.73 49.13 19.48
CA SER A 101 -26.96 48.35 19.62
C SER A 101 -28.10 49.19 20.18
N LEU A 102 -29.32 49.01 19.63
CA LEU A 102 -30.56 49.55 20.20
C LEU A 102 -31.37 48.47 20.91
N LYS A 103 -32.19 48.91 21.87
CA LYS A 103 -33.06 48.11 22.75
C LYS A 103 -34.45 48.76 22.72
N VAL A 104 -35.52 47.96 22.77
CA VAL A 104 -36.91 48.44 22.84
C VAL A 104 -37.68 47.61 23.87
N GLU A 105 -38.60 48.23 24.60
CA GLU A 105 -39.47 47.66 25.64
C GLU A 105 -40.90 48.21 25.46
N GLU A 106 -41.92 47.37 25.68
CA GLU A 106 -43.38 47.64 25.76
C GLU A 106 -44.06 46.28 26.08
N ALA A 107 -45.24 46.13 26.70
CA ALA A 107 -45.96 46.84 27.78
C ALA A 107 -47.07 45.86 28.31
N GLU A 108 -47.75 46.12 29.45
CA GLU A 108 -48.69 45.15 30.10
C GLU A 108 -50.17 45.59 30.20
N GLU A 109 -51.07 44.58 30.26
CA GLU A 109 -52.48 44.50 30.74
C GLU A 109 -52.84 42.97 30.75
N ASP A 110 -53.76 42.36 31.51
CA ASP A 110 -54.76 42.76 32.53
C ASP A 110 -55.05 41.54 33.50
N LEU A 111 -56.06 41.64 34.39
CA LEU A 111 -56.55 40.69 35.42
C LEU A 111 -57.35 39.47 34.83
N GLN A 112 -57.94 38.47 35.53
CA GLN A 112 -58.15 38.02 36.93
C GLN A 112 -58.52 36.47 36.91
N ASP A 113 -58.84 35.65 37.93
CA ASP A 113 -59.04 35.74 39.41
C ASP A 113 -58.87 34.36 40.14
N ILE A 114 -59.22 34.32 41.44
CA ILE A 114 -59.27 33.23 42.46
C ILE A 114 -59.69 31.76 42.12
N SER A 115 -59.00 30.78 42.74
CA SER A 115 -59.57 29.81 43.73
C SER A 115 -58.51 28.88 44.39
N ASN A 116 -58.86 28.21 45.51
CA ASN A 116 -57.95 27.75 46.59
C ASN A 116 -57.27 26.35 46.48
N GLU A 117 -56.08 26.23 47.13
CA GLU A 117 -55.55 25.14 48.01
C GLU A 117 -55.53 23.63 47.56
N PRO A 118 -54.68 22.75 48.14
CA PRO A 118 -53.35 22.97 48.74
C PRO A 118 -52.25 21.94 48.32
N SER A 119 -50.99 22.33 48.56
CA SER A 119 -49.78 21.52 48.83
C SER A 119 -49.69 20.01 48.46
N THR A 120 -48.71 19.68 47.63
CA THR A 120 -47.81 18.52 47.89
C THR A 120 -46.42 18.74 47.26
N LYS A 121 -45.35 18.51 48.03
CA LYS A 121 -43.96 18.49 47.53
C LYS A 121 -43.57 17.09 47.03
N PRO A 122 -42.75 17.03 45.97
CA PRO A 122 -41.61 16.12 45.96
C PRO A 122 -40.27 16.86 45.83
N GLU A 123 -39.18 16.19 46.18
CA GLU A 123 -37.82 16.75 46.19
C GLU A 123 -37.22 16.98 44.79
N PRO A 124 -36.22 17.88 44.65
CA PRO A 124 -35.53 18.11 43.39
C PRO A 124 -34.68 16.90 42.98
N THR A 125 -35.11 16.17 41.96
CA THR A 125 -34.33 15.07 41.38
C THR A 125 -33.00 15.58 40.80
N ALA A 126 -31.89 14.99 41.26
CA ALA A 126 -30.55 15.49 40.97
C ALA A 126 -30.20 15.37 39.46
N LYS A 127 -29.81 16.49 38.85
CA LYS A 127 -29.34 16.52 37.44
C LYS A 127 -28.16 15.55 37.26
N PRO A 128 -28.20 14.64 36.27
CA PRO A 128 -27.15 13.64 36.10
C PRO A 128 -25.81 14.31 35.73
N LYS A 129 -24.77 14.07 36.55
CA LYS A 129 -23.42 14.61 36.31
C LYS A 129 -22.91 14.17 34.93
N PRO A 130 -22.31 15.07 34.12
CA PRO A 130 -21.80 14.71 32.80
C PRO A 130 -20.68 13.67 32.94
N LYS A 131 -20.88 12.49 32.31
CA LYS A 131 -19.87 11.43 32.28
C LYS A 131 -18.55 11.99 31.71
N PRO A 132 -17.39 11.70 32.33
CA PRO A 132 -16.12 12.24 31.85
C PRO A 132 -15.88 11.78 30.41
N LYS A 133 -15.77 12.74 29.49
CA LYS A 133 -15.42 12.46 28.09
C LYS A 133 -14.08 11.71 28.09
N ARG A 134 -14.08 10.41 27.73
CA ARG A 134 -12.85 9.64 27.55
C ARG A 134 -11.94 10.44 26.62
N LYS A 135 -10.82 10.96 27.14
CA LYS A 135 -9.79 11.59 26.31
C LYS A 135 -9.48 10.57 25.21
N ARG A 136 -9.75 10.94 23.95
CA ARG A 136 -9.27 10.16 22.80
C ARG A 136 -7.77 10.06 23.01
N LYS A 137 -7.22 8.85 23.14
CA LYS A 137 -5.75 8.70 23.16
C LYS A 137 -5.22 9.45 21.95
N ALA A 138 -4.18 10.26 22.13
CA ALA A 138 -3.56 10.96 21.01
C ALA A 138 -3.26 9.96 19.90
N ALA A 139 -3.34 10.40 18.64
CA ALA A 139 -2.88 9.58 17.51
C ALA A 139 -1.46 9.13 17.84
N GLY A 140 -1.22 7.82 17.81
CA GLY A 140 0.02 7.25 18.33
C GLY A 140 1.20 7.84 17.55
N GLY A 141 2.09 8.53 18.26
CA GLY A 141 3.38 8.93 17.71
C GLY A 141 4.32 7.73 17.60
N TYR A 142 5.60 8.03 17.44
CA TYR A 142 6.69 7.05 17.36
C TYR A 142 6.55 5.91 18.38
N ALA A 143 6.69 4.68 17.91
CA ALA A 143 6.80 3.49 18.75
C ALA A 143 8.13 2.80 18.44
N PRO A 144 9.01 2.54 19.44
CA PRO A 144 10.33 1.98 19.21
C PRO A 144 10.25 0.56 18.62
N PRO A 145 11.29 0.09 17.90
CA PRO A 145 11.29 -1.23 17.25
C PRO A 145 10.92 -2.40 18.16
N SER A 146 11.34 -2.35 19.43
CA SER A 146 11.03 -3.33 20.47
C SER A 146 9.52 -3.55 20.70
N THR A 147 8.67 -2.57 20.40
CA THR A 147 7.20 -2.65 20.57
C THR A 147 6.59 -3.85 19.82
N TYR A 148 7.14 -4.19 18.65
CA TYR A 148 6.62 -5.23 17.76
C TYR A 148 7.68 -6.25 17.32
N ALA A 149 8.84 -6.30 17.98
CA ALA A 149 9.94 -7.23 17.67
C ALA A 149 9.61 -8.72 17.87
N HIS A 150 8.46 -9.03 18.48
CA HIS A 150 7.90 -10.39 18.59
C HIS A 150 7.13 -10.84 17.33
N LEU A 151 6.90 -9.94 16.36
CA LEU A 151 6.31 -10.29 15.07
C LEU A 151 7.43 -10.54 14.04
N PRO A 152 7.27 -11.55 13.16
CA PRO A 152 8.28 -11.84 12.15
C PRO A 152 8.39 -10.69 11.14
N HIS A 153 9.58 -10.53 10.56
CA HIS A 153 9.77 -9.68 9.40
C HIS A 153 9.05 -10.28 8.18
N LEU A 154 8.57 -9.41 7.29
CA LEU A 154 7.98 -9.83 6.03
C LEU A 154 9.10 -10.06 5.01
N THR A 155 9.14 -11.25 4.40
CA THR A 155 10.04 -11.54 3.27
C THR A 155 9.71 -10.64 2.09
N ASP A 156 10.72 -10.02 1.49
CA ASP A 156 10.56 -9.31 0.21
C ASP A 156 10.30 -10.31 -0.92
N ILE A 157 9.57 -9.87 -1.95
CA ILE A 157 9.21 -10.68 -3.13
C ILE A 157 9.92 -10.05 -4.32
N LEU A 158 11.14 -10.54 -4.59
CA LEU A 158 12.06 -10.01 -5.61
C LEU A 158 12.39 -11.11 -6.63
N ALA A 159 12.53 -10.70 -7.89
CA ALA A 159 12.94 -11.52 -9.02
C ALA A 159 13.63 -10.59 -10.05
N PRO A 160 14.47 -11.09 -10.97
CA PRO A 160 14.95 -10.30 -12.10
C PRO A 160 13.79 -9.90 -13.04
N ASP A 161 14.04 -8.88 -13.88
CA ASP A 161 13.18 -8.46 -15.00
C ASP A 161 11.69 -8.20 -14.66
N LEU A 162 11.42 -7.82 -13.41
CA LEU A 162 10.08 -7.45 -12.95
C LEU A 162 9.50 -6.29 -13.77
N LEU A 163 8.23 -6.44 -14.16
CA LEU A 163 7.43 -5.38 -14.77
C LEU A 163 7.21 -4.22 -13.78
N VAL A 164 6.92 -4.53 -12.51
CA VAL A 164 6.78 -3.54 -11.42
C VAL A 164 7.30 -4.08 -10.09
N LEU A 165 8.18 -3.34 -9.41
CA LEU A 165 8.47 -3.53 -7.99
C LEU A 165 7.65 -2.53 -7.14
N PHE A 166 6.75 -3.02 -6.30
CA PHE A 166 5.95 -2.19 -5.40
C PHE A 166 6.65 -1.98 -4.05
N VAL A 167 6.91 -0.72 -3.71
CA VAL A 167 7.54 -0.31 -2.44
C VAL A 167 6.47 0.13 -1.45
N GLY A 168 6.19 -0.73 -0.47
CA GLY A 168 5.38 -0.43 0.69
C GLY A 168 6.12 0.42 1.74
N LEU A 169 5.36 0.91 2.72
CA LEU A 169 5.94 1.65 3.85
C LEU A 169 6.67 0.69 4.80
N ASN A 170 5.90 -0.18 5.45
CA ASN A 170 6.37 -1.26 6.30
C ASN A 170 5.27 -2.32 6.53
N PRO A 171 5.60 -3.50 7.08
CA PRO A 171 4.62 -4.51 7.47
C PRO A 171 3.62 -3.98 8.52
N GLY A 172 2.35 -3.90 8.16
CA GLY A 172 1.28 -3.77 9.15
C GLY A 172 1.16 -5.03 9.99
N LEU A 173 0.79 -4.95 11.28
CA LEU A 173 0.79 -6.09 12.22
C LEU A 173 0.16 -7.39 11.66
N ARG A 174 -0.96 -7.31 10.93
CA ARG A 174 -1.59 -8.50 10.29
C ARG A 174 -0.79 -9.05 9.11
N THR A 175 -0.12 -8.20 8.33
CA THR A 175 0.77 -8.63 7.24
C THR A 175 2.02 -9.31 7.78
N ALA A 176 2.59 -8.78 8.86
CA ALA A 176 3.69 -9.44 9.58
C ALA A 176 3.24 -10.81 10.12
N ALA A 177 2.18 -10.84 10.93
CA ALA A 177 1.70 -12.08 11.58
C ALA A 177 1.19 -13.18 10.63
N ILE A 178 0.92 -12.86 9.35
CA ILE A 178 0.45 -13.82 8.34
C ILE A 178 1.52 -14.09 7.25
N GLY A 179 2.59 -13.30 7.17
CA GLY A 179 3.65 -13.49 6.18
C GLY A 179 3.23 -13.21 4.73
N HIS A 180 2.22 -12.36 4.52
CA HIS A 180 1.66 -12.00 3.20
C HIS A 180 1.45 -10.49 3.03
N VAL A 181 1.79 -9.96 1.85
CA VAL A 181 1.79 -8.52 1.54
C VAL A 181 0.37 -7.94 1.54
N TYR A 182 0.20 -6.76 2.13
CA TYR A 182 -1.05 -6.00 2.18
C TYR A 182 -2.30 -6.77 2.72
N ALA A 183 -2.10 -7.88 3.44
CA ALA A 183 -3.12 -8.84 3.91
C ALA A 183 -4.13 -8.30 4.95
N HIS A 184 -4.21 -6.98 5.19
CA HIS A 184 -5.22 -6.40 6.07
C HIS A 184 -6.53 -6.12 5.29
N PRO A 185 -7.72 -6.56 5.75
CA PRO A 185 -8.97 -6.42 4.97
C PRO A 185 -9.40 -4.99 4.59
N SER A 186 -8.90 -3.97 5.29
CA SER A 186 -9.11 -2.56 4.93
C SER A 186 -8.05 -1.98 3.99
N ASN A 187 -7.02 -2.74 3.62
CA ASN A 187 -6.08 -2.34 2.59
C ASN A 187 -6.69 -2.58 1.19
N LEU A 188 -6.43 -1.65 0.28
CA LEU A 188 -7.00 -1.63 -1.07
C LEU A 188 -6.05 -2.14 -2.15
N PHE A 189 -4.80 -2.50 -1.85
CA PHE A 189 -3.77 -2.89 -2.83
C PHE A 189 -4.29 -3.92 -3.85
N TRP A 190 -4.75 -5.08 -3.38
CA TRP A 190 -5.30 -6.15 -4.19
C TRP A 190 -6.50 -5.72 -5.06
N LYS A 191 -7.34 -4.83 -4.54
CA LYS A 191 -8.49 -4.28 -5.28
C LYS A 191 -8.06 -3.27 -6.33
N LEU A 192 -7.06 -2.43 -6.02
CA LEU A 192 -6.50 -1.42 -6.91
C LEU A 192 -5.64 -2.05 -8.02
N LEU A 193 -4.92 -3.14 -7.77
CA LEU A 193 -4.25 -3.91 -8.82
C LEU A 193 -5.25 -4.36 -9.89
N PHE A 194 -6.38 -4.91 -9.47
CA PHE A 194 -7.43 -5.37 -10.37
C PHE A 194 -8.20 -4.21 -11.03
N SER A 195 -8.70 -3.24 -10.25
CA SER A 195 -9.53 -2.15 -10.81
C SER A 195 -8.74 -1.17 -11.68
N SER A 196 -7.40 -1.15 -11.57
CA SER A 196 -6.53 -0.44 -12.51
C SER A 196 -6.16 -1.25 -13.74
N GLY A 197 -6.32 -2.57 -13.76
CA GLY A 197 -5.81 -3.45 -14.84
C GLY A 197 -4.36 -3.89 -14.69
N ILE A 198 -3.68 -3.55 -13.59
CA ILE A 198 -2.33 -4.09 -13.30
C ILE A 198 -2.40 -5.62 -13.17
N THR A 199 -3.47 -6.20 -12.61
CA THR A 199 -3.76 -7.64 -12.70
C THR A 199 -5.07 -7.89 -13.46
N PRO A 200 -5.15 -8.91 -14.33
CA PRO A 200 -6.36 -9.20 -15.14
C PRO A 200 -7.52 -9.76 -14.30
N ARG A 201 -7.25 -10.17 -13.06
CA ARG A 201 -8.22 -10.65 -12.07
C ARG A 201 -7.93 -10.05 -10.70
N LEU A 202 -8.89 -10.15 -9.79
CA LEU A 202 -8.66 -9.93 -8.37
C LEU A 202 -7.86 -11.10 -7.81
N CYS A 203 -6.65 -10.81 -7.33
CA CYS A 203 -5.79 -11.78 -6.63
C CYS A 203 -5.95 -11.63 -5.11
N ALA A 204 -5.68 -12.70 -4.37
CA ALA A 204 -5.70 -12.75 -2.92
C ALA A 204 -4.30 -12.56 -2.31
N PRO A 205 -4.18 -12.12 -1.04
CA PRO A 205 -2.90 -11.98 -0.35
C PRO A 205 -2.01 -13.23 -0.35
N THR A 206 -2.64 -14.42 -0.43
CA THR A 206 -1.94 -15.71 -0.45
C THR A 206 -1.18 -16.00 -1.74
N GLU A 207 -1.51 -15.29 -2.83
CA GLU A 207 -0.92 -15.46 -4.17
C GLU A 207 0.27 -14.53 -4.41
N ASP A 208 0.77 -13.86 -3.37
CA ASP A 208 1.78 -12.81 -3.49
C ASP A 208 3.13 -13.30 -4.02
N ARG A 209 3.54 -14.51 -3.59
CA ARG A 209 4.75 -15.17 -4.08
C ARG A 209 4.66 -15.64 -5.53
N ASP A 210 3.45 -15.77 -6.07
CA ASP A 210 3.22 -16.19 -7.46
C ASP A 210 3.24 -15.01 -8.45
N LEU A 211 3.04 -13.78 -7.96
CA LEU A 211 2.96 -12.57 -8.79
C LEU A 211 4.19 -12.28 -9.68
N PRO A 212 5.45 -12.59 -9.30
CA PRO A 212 6.59 -12.45 -10.19
C PRO A 212 6.46 -13.33 -11.43
N ALA A 213 6.11 -14.61 -11.26
CA ALA A 213 5.98 -15.57 -12.36
C ALA A 213 4.71 -15.33 -13.20
N LEU A 214 3.59 -14.98 -12.55
CA LEU A 214 2.30 -14.78 -13.23
C LEU A 214 2.23 -13.45 -14.00
N TYR A 215 2.79 -12.36 -13.44
CA TYR A 215 2.53 -11.00 -13.91
C TYR A 215 3.76 -10.07 -13.90
N GLY A 216 4.94 -10.55 -13.49
CA GLY A 216 6.14 -9.73 -13.34
C GLY A 216 6.03 -8.71 -12.20
N LEU A 217 5.26 -8.97 -11.15
CA LEU A 217 5.04 -8.01 -10.05
C LEU A 217 5.72 -8.47 -8.76
N GLY A 218 6.57 -7.62 -8.19
CA GLY A 218 7.29 -7.87 -6.93
C GLY A 218 6.92 -6.88 -5.83
N ASN A 219 7.37 -7.16 -4.60
CA ASN A 219 7.08 -6.35 -3.42
C ASN A 219 8.29 -6.17 -2.50
N THR A 220 8.49 -4.97 -2.00
CA THR A 220 9.39 -4.69 -0.87
C THR A 220 8.81 -3.60 0.04
N ASN A 221 9.48 -3.27 1.14
CA ASN A 221 9.17 -2.10 1.98
C ASN A 221 10.42 -1.24 2.19
N ILE A 222 10.24 0.06 2.37
CA ILE A 222 11.33 0.97 2.76
C ILE A 222 11.77 0.77 4.22
N VAL A 223 10.84 0.41 5.12
CA VAL A 223 11.14 0.05 6.52
C VAL A 223 10.76 -1.41 6.76
N ALA A 224 11.71 -2.22 7.24
CA ALA A 224 11.51 -3.65 7.45
C ALA A 224 10.63 -3.99 8.67
N ARG A 225 10.72 -3.20 9.76
CA ARG A 225 10.07 -3.54 11.04
C ARG A 225 8.54 -3.43 10.99
N PRO A 226 7.80 -4.32 11.66
CA PRO A 226 6.35 -4.18 11.80
C PRO A 226 5.91 -2.93 12.57
N SER A 227 4.72 -2.42 12.24
CA SER A 227 4.01 -1.39 13.02
C SER A 227 2.49 -1.55 12.92
N ARG A 228 1.74 -0.81 13.72
CA ARG A 228 0.27 -0.68 13.58
C ARG A 228 -0.10 0.35 12.52
N ASN A 229 0.70 1.41 12.36
CA ASN A 229 0.48 2.45 11.36
C ASN A 229 1.72 3.35 11.17
N GLY A 230 1.80 4.07 10.04
CA GLY A 230 2.96 4.90 9.69
C GLY A 230 3.32 6.06 10.63
N ALA A 231 2.45 6.49 11.55
CA ALA A 231 2.80 7.51 12.56
C ALA A 231 3.67 6.96 13.70
N GLU A 232 3.83 5.63 13.78
CA GLU A 232 4.73 4.95 14.72
C GLU A 232 6.17 4.83 14.18
N LEU A 233 6.41 5.26 12.94
CA LEU A 233 7.73 5.37 12.32
C LEU A 233 8.25 6.80 12.45
N SER A 234 9.56 6.91 12.63
CA SER A 234 10.30 8.17 12.51
C SER A 234 10.60 8.50 11.05
N LYS A 235 11.04 9.74 10.79
CA LYS A 235 11.59 10.10 9.46
C LYS A 235 12.93 9.42 9.20
N ALA A 236 13.78 9.34 10.22
CA ALA A 236 15.11 8.74 10.16
C ALA A 236 15.05 7.29 9.65
N GLU A 237 14.22 6.42 10.24
CA GLU A 237 14.07 5.03 9.79
C GLU A 237 13.63 4.91 8.32
N MET A 238 12.79 5.83 7.83
CA MET A 238 12.38 5.85 6.41
C MET A 238 13.46 6.42 5.49
N ASP A 239 14.34 7.29 6.00
CA ASP A 239 15.46 7.87 5.25
C ASP A 239 16.65 6.88 5.19
N GLU A 240 16.95 6.21 6.31
CA GLU A 240 17.89 5.06 6.41
C GLU A 240 17.55 3.94 5.42
N GLY A 241 16.26 3.66 5.24
CA GLY A 241 15.76 2.64 4.31
C GLY A 241 15.99 2.92 2.82
N VAL A 242 16.37 4.14 2.43
CA VAL A 242 16.55 4.50 1.01
C VAL A 242 17.75 3.80 0.38
N GLY A 243 18.87 3.64 1.09
CA GLY A 243 20.08 3.00 0.56
C GLY A 243 19.84 1.54 0.16
N ALA A 244 19.34 0.75 1.11
CA ALA A 244 18.97 -0.66 0.88
C ALA A 244 17.86 -0.83 -0.17
N LEU A 245 17.02 0.19 -0.39
CA LEU A 245 16.02 0.18 -1.46
C LEU A 245 16.66 0.39 -2.85
N GLU A 246 17.56 1.35 -3.00
CA GLU A 246 18.31 1.57 -4.25
C GLU A 246 19.17 0.35 -4.62
N GLU A 247 19.76 -0.33 -3.62
CA GLU A 247 20.48 -1.61 -3.78
C GLU A 247 19.58 -2.73 -4.30
N LYS A 248 18.40 -2.93 -3.68
CA LYS A 248 17.42 -3.93 -4.15
C LYS A 248 17.03 -3.66 -5.60
N VAL A 249 16.70 -2.41 -5.94
CA VAL A 249 16.32 -2.02 -7.31
C VAL A 249 17.45 -2.26 -8.31
N ARG A 250 18.70 -1.99 -7.94
CA ARG A 250 19.89 -2.30 -8.76
C ARG A 250 20.07 -3.81 -8.99
N GLY A 251 19.77 -4.62 -7.98
CA GLY A 251 19.87 -6.08 -8.05
C GLY A 251 18.76 -6.75 -8.87
N CYS A 252 17.51 -6.29 -8.75
CA CYS A 252 16.37 -6.89 -9.47
C CYS A 252 15.99 -6.25 -10.81
N ARG A 253 16.60 -5.09 -11.13
CA ARG A 253 16.46 -4.35 -12.41
C ARG A 253 15.01 -4.26 -12.95
N PRO A 254 14.01 -3.84 -12.15
CA PRO A 254 12.63 -3.77 -12.60
C PRO A 254 12.44 -2.67 -13.65
N GLU A 255 11.49 -2.81 -14.57
CA GLU A 255 11.15 -1.73 -15.50
C GLU A 255 10.58 -0.50 -14.76
N VAL A 256 9.81 -0.74 -13.69
CA VAL A 256 9.14 0.28 -12.90
C VAL A 256 9.28 0.03 -11.40
N VAL A 257 9.58 1.09 -10.64
CA VAL A 257 9.44 1.11 -9.18
C VAL A 257 8.19 1.92 -8.81
N CYS A 258 7.20 1.25 -8.23
CA CYS A 258 5.95 1.88 -7.80
C CYS A 258 5.96 2.16 -6.30
N ILE A 259 6.05 3.44 -5.95
CA ILE A 259 6.12 3.94 -4.57
C ILE A 259 4.71 4.04 -3.98
N VAL A 260 4.34 3.16 -3.04
CA VAL A 260 2.96 2.97 -2.55
C VAL A 260 2.57 3.98 -1.45
N GLY A 261 2.97 5.25 -1.62
CA GLY A 261 2.53 6.34 -0.76
C GLY A 261 3.47 7.55 -0.72
N LYS A 262 2.87 8.75 -0.59
CA LYS A 262 3.56 10.05 -0.55
C LYS A 262 4.71 10.13 0.46
N SER A 263 4.55 9.58 1.66
CA SER A 263 5.59 9.65 2.72
C SER A 263 6.87 8.88 2.40
N ILE A 264 6.77 7.83 1.57
CA ILE A 264 7.92 7.07 1.08
C ILE A 264 8.69 7.92 0.06
N TRP A 265 7.97 8.54 -0.90
CA TRP A 265 8.56 9.45 -1.87
C TRP A 265 9.18 10.69 -1.21
N GLU A 266 8.53 11.24 -0.18
CA GLU A 266 9.09 12.32 0.65
C GLU A 266 10.40 11.94 1.35
N SER A 267 10.66 10.65 1.60
CA SER A 267 11.91 10.16 2.22
C SER A 267 13.01 9.98 1.17
N ILE A 268 12.69 9.33 0.04
CA ILE A 268 13.59 9.22 -1.12
C ILE A 268 14.05 10.62 -1.58
N TRP A 269 13.13 11.58 -1.66
CA TRP A 269 13.45 12.99 -1.97
C TRP A 269 14.32 13.66 -0.90
N ARG A 270 14.06 13.42 0.41
CA ARG A 270 14.90 13.97 1.50
C ARG A 270 16.35 13.50 1.38
N VAL A 271 16.56 12.21 1.17
CA VAL A 271 17.89 11.62 1.03
C VAL A 271 18.58 12.11 -0.24
N ARG A 272 17.89 12.10 -1.39
CA ARG A 272 18.46 12.53 -2.69
C ARG A 272 18.74 14.03 -2.80
N ARG A 273 17.98 14.88 -2.10
CA ARG A 273 18.01 16.35 -2.26
C ARG A 273 18.42 17.12 -1.00
N GLY A 274 18.69 16.45 0.12
CA GLY A 274 19.04 17.06 1.41
C GLY A 274 17.93 17.89 2.07
N ARG A 275 16.70 17.87 1.55
CA ARG A 275 15.58 18.72 2.00
C ARG A 275 14.22 18.09 1.75
N GLY A 276 13.19 18.62 2.39
CA GLY A 276 11.80 18.27 2.06
C GLY A 276 11.40 18.68 0.62
N ILE A 277 10.51 17.89 0.02
CA ILE A 277 9.82 18.24 -1.22
C ILE A 277 8.78 19.35 -0.94
N LYS A 278 8.69 20.33 -1.84
CA LYS A 278 7.66 21.37 -1.79
C LYS A 278 6.32 20.81 -2.30
N LYS A 279 5.22 21.52 -2.04
CA LYS A 279 3.88 21.11 -2.50
C LYS A 279 3.79 21.14 -4.03
N GLU A 280 4.50 22.07 -4.65
CA GLU A 280 4.54 22.35 -6.08
C GLU A 280 5.46 21.38 -6.85
N GLU A 281 6.44 20.79 -6.14
CA GLU A 281 7.34 19.75 -6.65
C GLU A 281 6.69 18.35 -6.56
N PHE A 282 5.72 18.16 -5.66
CA PHE A 282 5.07 16.86 -5.47
C PHE A 282 3.95 16.61 -6.48
N ARG A 283 4.05 15.50 -7.23
CA ARG A 283 2.99 14.97 -8.08
C ARG A 283 2.90 13.44 -7.98
N TYR A 284 1.67 12.92 -7.98
CA TYR A 284 1.42 11.49 -8.22
C TYR A 284 1.69 11.15 -9.70
N GLY A 285 1.77 9.86 -10.02
CA GLY A 285 2.01 9.37 -11.38
C GLY A 285 3.50 9.14 -11.68
N TRP A 286 3.81 9.02 -12.97
CA TRP A 286 5.18 8.89 -13.50
C TRP A 286 6.05 10.07 -13.12
N GLN A 287 7.17 9.86 -12.44
CA GLN A 287 8.17 10.91 -12.18
C GLN A 287 9.07 11.12 -13.41
N ASP A 288 9.94 12.13 -13.34
CA ASP A 288 10.85 12.50 -14.44
C ASP A 288 12.05 11.51 -14.50
N GLU A 289 12.70 11.35 -15.65
CA GLU A 289 13.72 10.28 -15.85
C GLU A 289 14.99 10.46 -14.99
N ASN A 290 15.27 11.69 -14.55
CA ASN A 290 16.34 11.98 -13.59
C ASN A 290 16.00 11.53 -12.15
N GLU A 291 14.79 11.04 -11.91
CA GLU A 291 14.37 10.42 -10.65
C GLU A 291 14.31 8.88 -10.72
N ASN A 292 14.80 8.24 -11.80
CA ASN A 292 14.92 6.78 -11.88
C ASN A 292 15.69 6.18 -10.69
N MET A 293 15.42 4.91 -10.34
CA MET A 293 16.00 4.22 -9.17
C MET A 293 16.97 3.10 -9.55
N GLY A 294 17.97 2.84 -8.71
CA GLY A 294 18.96 1.77 -8.87
C GLY A 294 20.00 1.97 -9.98
N ILE A 295 20.16 3.20 -10.49
CA ILE A 295 21.05 3.55 -11.61
C ILE A 295 22.45 2.92 -11.46
N VAL A 296 22.98 2.44 -12.59
CA VAL A 296 24.35 1.92 -12.78
C VAL A 296 25.01 2.70 -13.90
N VAL A 297 26.06 3.46 -13.59
CA VAL A 297 26.92 4.13 -14.58
C VAL A 297 28.04 3.16 -15.00
N LYS A 298 28.54 3.27 -16.24
CA LYS A 298 29.67 2.46 -16.70
C LYS A 298 30.99 3.09 -16.23
N GLY A 299 31.80 2.32 -15.52
CA GLY A 299 33.11 2.71 -15.02
C GLY A 299 33.10 3.15 -13.54
N GLU A 300 34.21 3.08 -12.83
CA GLU A 300 35.55 2.60 -13.25
C GLU A 300 35.85 1.21 -12.65
N GLN A 301 37.01 0.62 -12.98
CA GLN A 301 37.51 -0.53 -12.22
C GLN A 301 37.94 -0.05 -10.84
N ASP A 302 37.60 -0.82 -9.80
CA ASP A 302 38.23 -0.67 -8.49
C ASP A 302 39.66 -1.23 -8.62
N GLU A 303 40.66 -0.35 -8.79
CA GLU A 303 42.06 -0.69 -9.14
C GLU A 303 42.83 -1.50 -8.06
N GLY A 304 42.11 -2.09 -7.10
CA GLY A 304 42.65 -2.88 -5.99
C GLY A 304 42.28 -4.37 -5.97
N ILE A 305 41.52 -4.88 -6.95
CA ILE A 305 41.07 -6.29 -6.96
C ILE A 305 41.39 -6.99 -8.29
N GLU A 306 42.64 -7.42 -8.44
CA GLU A 306 42.99 -8.50 -9.37
C GLU A 306 42.33 -9.81 -8.91
N GLY A 307 41.20 -10.16 -9.53
CA GLY A 307 40.48 -11.39 -9.24
C GLY A 307 39.58 -11.79 -10.40
N ASP A 308 39.91 -12.93 -11.03
CA ASP A 308 39.17 -13.46 -12.18
C ASP A 308 37.66 -13.56 -11.89
N GLY A 309 36.86 -13.07 -12.84
CA GLY A 309 35.40 -13.27 -12.87
C GLY A 309 34.54 -12.14 -12.29
N VAL A 310 35.04 -10.92 -12.10
CA VAL A 310 34.16 -9.76 -11.89
C VAL A 310 33.59 -9.30 -13.23
N GLU A 311 32.40 -9.79 -13.59
CA GLU A 311 31.69 -9.27 -14.77
C GLU A 311 31.40 -7.78 -14.61
N ALA A 312 31.78 -6.99 -15.62
CA ALA A 312 31.56 -5.55 -15.61
C ALA A 312 30.06 -5.24 -15.72
N PHE A 313 29.45 -4.87 -14.58
CA PHE A 313 28.02 -4.55 -14.51
C PHE A 313 27.58 -3.63 -15.65
N GLU A 314 26.67 -4.13 -16.49
CA GLU A 314 26.15 -3.34 -17.61
C GLU A 314 25.51 -2.05 -17.10
N ALA A 315 25.83 -0.95 -17.79
CA ALA A 315 25.26 0.36 -17.50
C ALA A 315 23.73 0.32 -17.68
N TRP A 316 23.02 0.82 -16.67
CA TRP A 316 21.58 0.73 -16.60
C TRP A 316 21.01 2.06 -16.09
N ALA A 317 20.12 2.66 -16.89
CA ALA A 317 19.52 3.97 -16.64
C ALA A 317 18.54 4.01 -15.44
N GLY A 318 18.45 2.92 -14.67
CA GLY A 318 17.55 2.76 -13.55
C GLY A 318 16.10 2.43 -13.96
N ALA A 319 15.32 2.01 -12.97
CA ALA A 319 13.90 1.74 -13.09
C ALA A 319 13.11 3.06 -13.13
N LYS A 320 12.05 3.13 -13.95
CA LYS A 320 11.18 4.30 -14.01
C LYS A 320 10.35 4.41 -12.73
N VAL A 321 10.26 5.60 -12.12
CA VAL A 321 9.51 5.76 -10.86
C VAL A 321 8.06 6.16 -11.11
N PHE A 322 7.14 5.45 -10.47
CA PHE A 322 5.72 5.80 -10.39
C PHE A 322 5.33 6.07 -8.93
N VAL A 323 4.79 7.24 -8.60
CA VAL A 323 4.35 7.56 -7.24
C VAL A 323 2.84 7.36 -7.13
N ALA A 324 2.44 6.32 -6.38
CA ALA A 324 1.06 5.91 -6.20
C ALA A 324 0.45 6.42 -4.89
N THR A 325 -0.88 6.32 -4.80
CA THR A 325 -1.62 6.63 -3.56
C THR A 325 -1.46 5.51 -2.53
N SER A 326 -1.44 5.85 -1.24
CA SER A 326 -1.37 4.81 -0.19
C SER A 326 -2.64 3.95 -0.17
N THR A 327 -2.42 2.64 -0.19
CA THR A 327 -3.46 1.60 -0.20
C THR A 327 -4.09 1.34 1.16
N SER A 328 -3.51 1.87 2.24
CA SER A 328 -4.03 1.67 3.60
C SER A 328 -5.42 2.31 3.78
N GLY A 329 -6.35 1.58 4.38
CA GLY A 329 -7.65 2.11 4.81
C GLY A 329 -7.56 3.16 5.93
N LEU A 330 -6.38 3.34 6.55
CA LEU A 330 -6.11 4.46 7.47
C LEU A 330 -5.75 5.75 6.72
N ALA A 331 -5.34 5.66 5.44
CA ALA A 331 -4.93 6.80 4.62
C ALA A 331 -6.14 7.39 3.87
N ALA A 332 -6.94 8.17 4.58
CA ALA A 332 -8.19 8.78 4.10
C ALA A 332 -8.02 10.11 3.34
N SER A 333 -6.81 10.47 2.91
CA SER A 333 -6.49 11.78 2.30
C SER A 333 -7.00 11.98 0.88
N LEU A 334 -7.42 10.90 0.19
CA LEU A 334 -7.88 10.91 -1.20
C LEU A 334 -9.12 10.02 -1.35
N ARG A 335 -10.05 10.43 -2.23
CA ARG A 335 -11.30 9.69 -2.49
C ARG A 335 -11.01 8.37 -3.24
N PRO A 336 -11.82 7.30 -3.08
CA PRO A 336 -11.58 6.01 -3.76
C PRO A 336 -11.38 6.14 -5.27
N ALA A 337 -12.30 6.82 -5.98
CA ALA A 337 -12.20 7.05 -7.43
C ALA A 337 -10.95 7.86 -7.85
N GLU A 338 -10.40 8.68 -6.96
CA GLU A 338 -9.15 9.41 -7.22
C GLU A 338 -7.91 8.52 -7.03
N LYS A 339 -7.95 7.59 -6.06
CA LYS A 339 -6.96 6.52 -5.97
C LYS A 339 -7.02 5.64 -7.22
N GLU A 340 -8.20 5.19 -7.62
CA GLU A 340 -8.42 4.35 -8.80
C GLU A 340 -7.92 5.04 -10.09
N ARG A 341 -8.23 6.33 -10.30
CA ARG A 341 -7.69 7.12 -11.43
C ARG A 341 -6.16 7.08 -11.49
N ILE A 342 -5.50 7.38 -10.37
CA ILE A 342 -4.02 7.40 -10.31
C ILE A 342 -3.46 6.00 -10.58
N TRP A 343 -4.02 4.96 -9.96
CA TRP A 343 -3.54 3.59 -10.20
C TRP A 343 -3.79 3.11 -11.65
N ARG A 344 -4.86 3.60 -12.33
CA ARG A 344 -5.13 3.28 -13.74
C ARG A 344 -4.06 3.79 -14.70
N GLU A 345 -3.32 4.85 -14.39
CA GLU A 345 -2.19 5.32 -15.21
C GLU A 345 -1.08 4.25 -15.32
N LEU A 346 -0.74 3.61 -14.19
CA LEU A 346 0.20 2.48 -14.17
C LEU A 346 -0.43 1.21 -14.76
N GLY A 347 -1.73 0.99 -14.55
CA GLY A 347 -2.46 -0.15 -15.09
C GLY A 347 -2.52 -0.19 -16.62
N VAL A 348 -2.84 0.92 -17.28
CA VAL A 348 -2.78 1.04 -18.76
C VAL A 348 -1.37 0.76 -19.28
N TRP A 349 -0.34 1.21 -18.56
CA TRP A 349 1.04 0.93 -18.92
C TRP A 349 1.37 -0.57 -18.78
N CYS A 350 0.93 -1.23 -17.71
CA CYS A 350 1.11 -2.68 -17.50
C CYS A 350 0.35 -3.53 -18.52
N GLU A 351 -0.87 -3.12 -18.91
CA GLU A 351 -1.66 -3.76 -19.98
C GLU A 351 -0.90 -3.75 -21.31
N ARG A 352 -0.48 -2.56 -21.76
CA ARG A 352 0.31 -2.39 -22.99
C ARG A 352 1.63 -3.16 -22.90
N ARG A 353 2.37 -3.03 -21.80
CA ARG A 353 3.72 -3.59 -21.70
C ARG A 353 3.75 -5.12 -21.58
N ARG A 354 2.68 -5.76 -21.08
CA ARG A 354 2.52 -7.22 -21.19
C ARG A 354 2.33 -7.68 -22.63
N ALA A 355 1.44 -7.05 -23.40
CA ALA A 355 1.28 -7.35 -24.82
C ALA A 355 2.60 -7.17 -25.61
N GLU A 356 3.43 -6.18 -25.24
CA GLU A 356 4.77 -5.97 -25.79
C GLU A 356 5.84 -6.97 -25.32
N ARG A 357 5.59 -7.75 -24.24
CA ARG A 357 6.42 -8.89 -23.83
C ARG A 357 5.95 -10.18 -24.52
N GLU A 358 4.64 -10.39 -24.57
CA GLU A 358 3.98 -11.53 -25.24
C GLU A 358 4.34 -11.54 -26.74
N ALA A 359 4.11 -10.45 -27.46
CA ALA A 359 4.45 -10.32 -28.89
C ALA A 359 5.97 -10.34 -29.20
N LYS A 360 6.84 -10.36 -28.17
CA LYS A 360 8.29 -10.60 -28.31
C LYS A 360 8.67 -12.05 -27.95
N ALA A 361 7.82 -12.80 -27.26
CA ALA A 361 8.01 -14.22 -27.01
C ALA A 361 7.52 -15.08 -28.18
N ASP A 362 6.54 -14.58 -28.95
CA ASP A 362 5.97 -15.23 -30.14
C ASP A 362 6.76 -14.94 -31.45
N ALA A 363 7.93 -14.26 -31.38
CA ALA A 363 8.66 -13.70 -32.53
C ALA A 363 10.18 -13.99 -32.49
#